data_AF-A0A7T4ULC7-F1
#
_entry.id   AF-A0A7T4ULC7-F1
#
_cell.length_a   1.000
_cell.length_b   1.000
_cell.length_c   1.000
_cell.angle_alpha   90.00
_cell.angle_beta   90.00
_cell.angle_gamma   90.00
#
_symmetry.space_group_name_H-M   'P 1'
#
loop_
_entity.id
_entity.type
_entity.pdbx_description
1 polymer ?
#
loop_
_entity_poly.entity_id
_entity_poly.type
_entity_poly.pdbx_seq_one_letter_code
_entity_poly.pdbx_strand_id
1 'polypeptide(L)'
;MKLSVTLIKWIVLGVLSVAGGLTMYLINENEGIFEIWNDSNLFLNLGSSVFSVALFLVVSYQLAKLAPLILPLKYRTAAYFIRYFCLQILISGGGSLLIAILFAAIIVYSNSGLWLGDTSYFKVDFFFVCLAVIFLQVILFVVYFLFSFKQVNHIGDEQESDAEADYIRLLEEIKVYQLSLGGKMSETSRLKELQGIDLADVHYIYSERKIRYIQSERYGKTMFDGVTLEQLITMLPKEDFFPAGRHLIVSRKAIASFKRLADYRIELTLDPPFHLKSKLSETATRLFKTWYYDGGVDDVDH
;
A
#
# COMPACT_ATOMS: atom_id res chain seq x y z
N MET A 1 -4.05 -7.78 28.85
CA MET A 1 -4.51 -6.38 28.83
C MET A 1 -3.84 -5.67 27.65
N LYS A 2 -4.56 -5.38 26.55
CA LYS A 2 -3.95 -4.67 25.39
C LYS A 2 -3.95 -3.18 25.72
N LEU A 3 -2.78 -2.59 25.95
CA LEU A 3 -2.67 -1.13 26.01
C LEU A 3 -3.15 -0.55 24.68
N SER A 4 -4.01 0.46 24.74
CA SER A 4 -4.40 1.20 23.55
C SER A 4 -3.16 1.87 22.93
N VAL A 5 -3.02 1.81 21.61
CA VAL A 5 -1.96 2.49 20.85
C VAL A 5 -1.91 3.98 21.18
N THR A 6 -3.06 4.58 21.51
CA THR A 6 -3.16 5.97 21.95
C THR A 6 -2.43 6.22 23.27
N LEU A 7 -2.54 5.31 24.24
CA LEU A 7 -1.88 5.44 25.54
C LEU A 7 -0.36 5.35 25.40
N ILE A 8 0.13 4.42 24.59
CA ILE A 8 1.57 4.26 24.30
C ILE A 8 2.14 5.55 23.70
N LYS A 9 1.42 6.18 22.77
CA LYS A 9 1.83 7.46 22.16
C LYS A 9 2.02 8.56 23.20
N TRP A 10 1.08 8.70 24.14
CA TRP A 10 1.17 9.72 25.20
C TRP A 10 2.28 9.43 26.20
N ILE A 11 2.54 8.16 26.53
CA ILE A 11 3.66 7.76 27.38
C ILE A 11 5.00 8.12 26.71
N VAL A 12 5.17 7.76 25.44
CA VAL A 12 6.40 8.07 24.68
C VAL A 12 6.62 9.58 24.60
N LEU A 13 5.55 10.34 24.30
CA LEU A 13 5.61 11.80 24.27
C LEU A 13 6.01 12.38 25.64
N GLY A 14 5.41 11.89 26.72
CA GLY A 14 5.73 12.34 28.08
C GLY A 14 7.20 12.07 28.44
N VAL A 15 7.69 10.86 28.17
CA VAL A 15 9.09 10.49 28.42
C VAL A 15 10.05 11.36 27.60
N LEU A 16 9.78 11.55 26.32
CA LEU A 16 10.61 12.42 25.45
C LEU A 16 10.59 13.89 25.89
N SER A 17 9.44 14.37 26.37
CA SER A 17 9.31 15.74 26.86
C SER A 17 10.12 15.96 28.14
N VAL A 18 10.08 15.00 29.07
CA VAL A 18 10.88 15.04 30.30
C VAL A 18 12.37 14.97 29.98
N ALA A 19 12.78 14.03 29.12
CA ALA A 19 14.18 13.88 28.73
C ALA A 19 14.71 15.12 27.99
N GLY A 20 13.93 15.68 27.06
CA GLY A 20 14.29 16.89 26.33
C GLY A 20 14.32 18.13 27.24
N GLY A 21 13.33 18.29 28.12
CA GLY A 21 13.30 19.39 29.09
C GLY A 21 14.47 19.34 30.08
N LEU A 22 14.81 18.14 30.57
CA LEU A 22 15.99 17.93 31.41
C LEU A 22 17.28 18.27 30.66
N THR A 23 17.40 17.85 29.40
CA THR A 23 18.58 18.15 28.57
C THR A 23 18.72 19.67 28.34
N MET A 24 17.61 20.35 28.03
CA MET A 24 17.59 21.80 27.82
C MET A 24 17.99 22.56 29.09
N TYR A 25 17.51 22.13 30.24
CA TYR A 25 17.88 22.70 31.53
C TYR A 25 19.37 22.49 31.84
N LEU A 26 19.88 21.27 31.66
CA LEU A 26 21.27 20.91 31.94
C LEU A 26 22.29 21.58 30.99
N ILE A 27 21.91 21.92 29.76
CA ILE A 27 22.81 22.61 28.83
C ILE A 27 23.09 24.06 29.27
N ASN A 28 22.16 24.67 30.01
CA ASN A 28 22.25 26.07 30.40
C ASN A 28 22.98 26.27 31.74
N GLU A 29 23.01 25.25 32.59
CA GLU A 29 23.64 25.28 33.91
C GLU A 29 25.08 24.78 33.82
N ASN A 30 26.05 25.58 34.27
CA ASN A 30 27.43 25.11 34.47
C ASN A 30 27.59 24.34 35.80
N GLU A 31 26.50 24.19 36.55
CA GLU A 31 26.45 23.58 37.87
C GLU A 31 26.40 22.04 37.79
N GLY A 32 26.95 21.37 38.80
CA GLY A 32 26.88 19.92 38.92
C GLY A 32 25.45 19.42 39.14
N ILE A 33 25.16 18.16 38.79
CA ILE A 33 23.83 17.53 38.96
C ILE A 33 23.29 17.65 40.41
N PHE A 34 24.19 17.70 41.40
CA PHE A 34 23.82 17.85 42.81
C PHE A 34 23.58 19.31 43.24
N GLU A 35 24.18 20.28 42.56
CA GLU A 35 23.99 21.72 42.84
C GLU A 35 22.61 22.19 42.36
N ILE A 36 22.15 21.63 41.24
CA ILE A 36 20.80 21.79 40.70
C ILE A 36 19.70 21.49 41.73
N TRP A 37 19.93 20.54 42.64
CA TRP A 37 18.96 20.20 43.69
C TRP A 37 18.76 21.31 44.73
N ASN A 38 19.70 22.26 44.83
CA ASN A 38 19.62 23.40 45.74
C ASN A 38 18.97 24.63 45.09
N ASP A 39 18.66 24.62 43.78
CA ASP A 39 17.95 25.72 43.14
C ASP A 39 16.50 25.78 43.64
N SER A 40 16.17 26.86 44.36
CA SER A 40 14.81 27.14 44.84
C SER A 40 13.76 27.20 43.71
N ASN A 41 14.18 27.48 42.48
CA ASN A 41 13.34 27.57 41.30
C ASN A 41 13.42 26.33 40.40
N LEU A 42 14.10 25.26 40.83
CA LEU A 42 14.33 24.04 40.05
C LEU A 42 13.05 23.53 39.38
N PHE A 43 11.99 23.32 40.16
CA PHE A 43 10.73 22.75 39.66
C PHE A 43 10.03 23.67 38.66
N LEU A 44 10.16 24.99 38.82
CA LEU A 44 9.57 25.96 37.91
C LEU A 44 10.33 26.01 36.58
N ASN A 45 11.67 26.03 36.63
CA ASN A 45 12.54 26.04 35.45
C ASN A 45 12.50 24.72 34.69
N LEU A 46 12.55 23.59 35.40
CA LEU A 46 12.41 22.27 34.80
C LEU A 46 10.98 22.07 34.25
N GLY A 47 9.96 22.48 34.99
CA GLY A 47 8.56 22.40 34.58
C GLY A 47 8.29 23.19 33.30
N SER A 48 8.80 24.42 33.21
CA SER A 48 8.67 25.26 32.00
C SER A 48 9.43 24.65 30.81
N SER A 49 10.62 24.11 31.04
CA SER A 49 11.42 23.43 30.02
C SER A 49 10.70 22.19 29.48
N VAL A 50 10.22 21.30 30.36
CA VAL A 50 9.46 20.10 29.98
C VAL A 50 8.17 20.47 29.24
N PHE A 51 7.45 21.50 29.70
CA PHE A 51 6.23 21.98 29.04
C PHE A 51 6.51 22.53 27.64
N SER A 52 7.58 23.31 27.47
CA SER A 52 7.96 23.88 26.17
C SER A 52 8.30 22.79 25.16
N VAL A 53 9.07 21.77 25.57
CA VAL A 53 9.41 20.61 24.73
C VAL A 53 8.17 19.79 24.41
N ALA A 54 7.28 19.57 25.39
CA ALA A 54 6.03 18.88 25.15
C ALA A 54 5.17 19.58 24.09
N LEU A 55 4.98 20.90 24.22
CA LEU A 55 4.20 21.65 23.24
C LEU A 55 4.86 21.63 21.86
N PHE A 56 6.19 21.80 21.80
CA PHE A 56 6.95 21.70 20.56
C PHE A 56 6.77 20.34 19.87
N LEU A 57 6.87 19.24 20.60
CA LEU A 57 6.68 17.89 20.06
C LEU A 57 5.24 17.66 19.61
N VAL A 58 4.24 18.11 20.39
CA VAL A 58 2.82 18.02 20.02
C VAL A 58 2.57 18.75 18.71
N VAL A 59 3.01 20.00 18.59
CA VAL A 59 2.78 20.78 17.37
C VAL A 59 3.51 20.17 16.18
N SER A 60 4.77 19.79 16.34
CA SER A 60 5.55 19.11 15.30
C SER A 60 4.80 17.88 14.76
N TYR A 61 4.29 17.05 15.67
CA TYR A 61 3.53 15.85 15.32
C TYR A 61 2.19 16.16 14.66
N GLN A 62 1.42 17.14 15.15
CA GLN A 62 0.13 17.49 14.55
C GLN A 62 0.31 18.08 13.14
N LEU A 63 1.32 18.93 12.94
CA LEU A 63 1.64 19.48 11.62
C LEU A 63 2.16 18.40 10.65
N ALA A 64 2.93 17.42 11.15
CA ALA A 64 3.38 16.29 10.33
C ALA A 64 2.22 15.44 9.80
N LYS A 65 1.09 15.37 10.53
CA LYS A 65 -0.13 14.69 10.04
C LYS A 65 -0.83 15.40 8.89
N LEU A 66 -0.53 16.68 8.64
CA LEU A 66 -1.10 17.40 7.49
C LEU A 66 -0.43 16.99 6.17
N ALA A 67 0.85 16.60 6.21
CA ALA A 67 1.59 16.17 5.02
C ALA A 67 0.92 15.02 4.25
N PRO A 68 0.48 13.91 4.88
CA PRO A 68 -0.20 12.82 4.15
C PRO A 68 -1.60 13.19 3.65
N LEU A 69 -2.25 14.21 4.22
CA LEU A 69 -3.54 14.71 3.70
C LEU A 69 -3.36 15.45 2.37
N ILE A 70 -2.27 16.21 2.24
CA ILE A 70 -1.95 16.98 1.03
C ILE A 70 -1.38 16.05 -0.06
N LEU A 71 -0.55 15.08 0.31
CA LEU A 71 0.10 14.15 -0.62
C LEU A 71 -0.29 12.69 -0.31
N PRO A 72 -1.51 12.24 -0.68
CA PRO A 72 -1.97 10.89 -0.37
C PRO A 72 -1.09 9.83 -1.05
N LEU A 73 -0.83 8.75 -0.33
CA LEU A 73 0.01 7.64 -0.77
C LEU A 73 -0.70 6.85 -1.88
N LYS A 74 -0.47 7.19 -3.14
CA LYS A 74 -1.00 6.45 -4.30
C LYS A 74 -0.01 5.43 -4.87
N TYR A 75 1.29 5.74 -4.85
CA TYR A 75 2.32 4.92 -5.49
C TYR A 75 3.63 4.91 -4.69
N ARG A 76 4.28 3.75 -4.62
CA ARG A 76 5.53 3.51 -3.90
C ARG A 76 6.76 3.87 -4.74
N THR A 77 6.82 5.11 -5.20
CA THR A 77 8.00 5.61 -5.94
C THR A 77 8.94 6.35 -5.00
N ALA A 78 10.25 6.25 -5.22
CA ALA A 78 11.24 7.03 -4.46
C ALA A 78 10.95 8.55 -4.55
N ALA A 79 10.47 9.00 -5.71
CA ALA A 79 10.04 10.37 -5.93
C ALA A 79 8.90 10.81 -4.98
N TYR A 80 7.96 9.91 -4.64
CA TYR A 80 6.91 10.20 -3.67
C TYR A 80 7.50 10.49 -2.28
N PHE A 81 8.41 9.63 -1.80
CA PHE A 81 9.01 9.80 -0.47
C PHE A 81 9.84 11.07 -0.35
N ILE A 82 10.59 11.43 -1.40
CA ILE A 82 11.34 12.70 -1.45
C ILE A 82 10.37 13.89 -1.36
N ARG A 83 9.29 13.89 -2.17
CA ARG A 83 8.28 14.96 -2.13
C ARG A 83 7.60 15.05 -0.77
N TYR A 84 7.27 13.91 -0.17
CA TYR A 84 6.69 13.85 1.17
C TYR A 84 7.64 14.44 2.22
N PHE A 85 8.92 14.06 2.20
CA PHE A 85 9.92 14.58 3.13
C PHE A 85 10.09 16.09 3.01
N CYS A 86 10.19 16.62 1.79
CA CYS A 86 10.26 18.07 1.56
C CYS A 86 9.02 18.80 2.09
N LEU A 87 7.83 18.25 1.84
CA LEU A 87 6.57 18.83 2.32
C LEU A 87 6.48 18.78 3.85
N GLN A 88 6.90 17.67 4.47
CA GLN A 88 6.94 17.51 5.92
C GLN A 88 7.90 18.52 6.55
N ILE A 89 9.11 18.71 6.01
CA ILE A 89 10.04 19.73 6.49
C ILE A 89 9.44 21.13 6.38
N LEU A 90 8.79 21.45 5.27
CA LEU A 90 8.22 22.78 5.04
C LEU A 90 7.08 23.09 6.02
N ILE A 91 6.16 22.14 6.21
CA ILE A 91 4.98 22.34 7.07
C ILE A 91 5.32 22.11 8.54
N SER A 92 5.80 20.91 8.89
CA SER A 92 6.10 20.55 10.26
C SER A 92 7.38 21.24 10.74
N GLY A 93 8.48 21.13 9.99
CA GLY A 93 9.74 21.77 10.37
C GLY A 93 9.62 23.30 10.47
N GLY A 94 9.03 23.94 9.47
CA GLY A 94 8.78 25.39 9.47
C GLY A 94 7.87 25.84 10.62
N GLY A 95 6.75 25.15 10.84
CA GLY A 95 5.83 25.49 11.93
C GLY A 95 6.44 25.28 13.32
N SER A 96 7.21 24.20 13.52
CA SER A 96 7.92 23.92 14.77
C SER A 96 8.99 24.96 15.06
N LEU A 97 9.72 25.41 14.03
CA LEU A 97 10.73 26.48 14.16
C LEU A 97 10.07 27.80 14.59
N LEU A 98 8.94 28.17 13.98
CA LEU A 98 8.21 29.38 14.37
C LEU A 98 7.78 29.36 15.84
N ILE A 99 7.31 28.22 16.33
CA ILE A 99 6.93 28.07 17.74
C ILE A 99 8.15 28.13 18.67
N ALA A 100 9.26 27.51 18.28
CA ALA A 100 10.49 27.58 19.08
C ALA A 100 11.00 29.03 19.21
N ILE A 101 10.97 29.81 18.12
CA ILE A 101 11.33 31.24 18.12
C ILE A 101 10.35 32.05 18.99
N LEU A 102 9.04 31.77 18.88
CA LEU A 102 8.02 32.42 19.71
C LEU A 102 8.28 32.18 21.20
N PHE A 103 8.57 30.94 21.58
CA PHE A 103 8.90 30.60 22.97
C PHE A 103 10.17 31.27 23.45
N ALA A 104 11.22 31.24 22.64
CA ALA A 104 12.47 31.93 22.96
C ALA A 104 12.21 33.43 23.18
N ALA A 105 11.41 34.07 22.32
CA ALA A 105 11.05 35.48 22.46
C ALA A 105 10.29 35.76 23.77
N ILE A 106 9.31 34.92 24.13
CA ILE A 106 8.54 35.06 25.36
C ILE A 106 9.44 34.89 26.59
N ILE A 107 10.29 33.86 26.61
CA ILE A 107 11.17 33.56 27.74
C ILE A 107 12.20 34.68 27.93
N VAL A 108 12.87 35.10 26.85
CA VAL A 108 13.87 36.18 26.90
C VAL A 108 13.24 37.48 27.37
N TYR A 109 12.08 37.85 26.82
CA TYR A 109 11.38 39.07 27.20
C TYR A 109 10.93 39.02 28.66
N SER A 110 10.39 37.89 29.12
CA SER A 110 9.95 37.73 30.50
C SER A 110 11.11 37.77 31.51
N ASN A 111 12.28 37.25 31.15
CA ASN A 111 13.42 37.16 32.07
C ASN A 111 14.31 38.40 32.07
N SER A 112 14.47 39.07 30.93
CA SER A 112 15.44 40.17 30.76
C SER A 112 14.81 41.51 30.39
N GLY A 113 13.55 41.53 29.95
CA GLY A 113 12.91 42.70 29.35
C GLY A 113 13.46 43.11 27.97
N LEU A 114 14.41 42.36 27.43
CA LEU A 114 15.02 42.62 26.12
C LEU A 114 14.24 41.93 25.00
N TRP A 115 14.31 42.50 23.79
CA TRP A 115 13.82 41.83 22.59
C TRP A 115 14.78 40.72 22.16
N LEU A 116 14.24 39.62 21.61
CA LEU A 116 15.04 38.47 21.17
C LEU A 116 16.15 38.84 20.19
N GLY A 117 15.90 39.83 19.32
CA GLY A 117 16.86 40.32 18.33
C GLY A 117 18.09 41.01 18.92
N ASP A 118 18.00 41.52 20.15
CA ASP A 118 19.10 42.18 20.85
C ASP A 118 20.00 41.18 21.60
N THR A 119 19.65 39.90 21.60
CA THR A 119 20.40 38.83 22.26
C THR A 119 21.32 38.06 21.30
N SER A 120 22.17 37.18 21.84
CA SER A 120 22.98 36.26 21.04
C SER A 120 22.20 35.09 20.42
N TYR A 121 20.88 35.00 20.65
CA TYR A 121 20.05 33.87 20.22
C TYR A 121 20.22 33.54 18.73
N PHE A 122 20.09 34.54 17.85
CA PHE A 122 20.21 34.32 16.40
C PHE A 122 21.65 34.02 15.93
N LYS A 123 22.65 34.29 16.76
CA LYS A 123 24.05 34.04 16.44
C LYS A 123 24.49 32.63 16.82
N VAL A 124 23.93 32.07 17.90
CA VAL A 124 24.38 30.80 18.48
C VAL A 124 23.23 29.81 18.56
N ASP A 125 22.24 30.08 19.41
CA ASP A 125 21.19 29.12 19.79
C ASP A 125 20.29 28.72 18.61
N PHE A 126 20.05 29.66 17.69
CA PHE A 126 19.20 29.43 16.52
C PHE A 126 19.68 28.26 15.65
N PHE A 127 21.00 28.07 15.50
CA PHE A 127 21.55 26.96 14.72
C PHE A 127 21.32 25.60 15.40
N PHE A 128 21.42 25.55 16.74
CA PHE A 128 21.11 24.36 17.51
C PHE A 128 19.62 24.00 17.40
N VAL A 129 18.73 25.00 17.48
CA VAL A 129 17.29 24.81 17.28
C VAL A 129 17.02 24.28 15.87
N CYS A 130 17.63 24.85 14.83
CA CYS A 130 17.50 24.36 13.46
C CYS A 130 17.94 22.89 13.32
N LEU A 131 19.10 22.55 13.89
CA LEU A 131 19.62 21.19 13.84
C LEU A 131 18.70 20.20 14.57
N ALA A 132 18.19 20.57 15.75
CA ALA A 132 17.25 19.76 16.52
C ALA A 132 15.93 19.57 15.77
N VAL A 133 15.41 20.61 15.12
CA VAL A 133 14.21 20.53 14.27
C VAL A 133 14.44 19.55 13.12
N ILE A 134 15.55 19.70 12.38
CA ILE A 134 15.87 18.79 11.25
C ILE A 134 15.97 17.34 11.75
N PHE A 135 16.68 17.12 12.85
CA PHE A 135 16.83 15.78 13.44
C PHE A 135 15.47 15.17 13.81
N LEU A 136 14.59 15.94 14.45
CA LEU A 136 13.23 15.49 14.76
C LEU A 136 12.43 15.18 13.50
N GLN A 137 12.55 15.99 12.44
CA GLN A 137 11.85 15.73 11.16
C GLN A 137 12.34 14.43 10.50
N VAL A 138 13.63 14.12 10.58
CA VAL A 138 14.17 12.84 10.10
C VAL A 138 13.57 11.67 10.87
N ILE A 139 13.50 11.76 12.21
CA ILE A 139 12.88 10.71 13.03
C ILE A 139 11.40 10.51 12.65
N LEU A 140 10.63 11.61 12.58
CA LEU A 140 9.21 11.55 12.21
C LEU A 140 9.00 10.96 10.81
N PHE A 141 9.89 11.31 9.86
CA PHE A 141 9.87 10.75 8.51
C PHE A 141 10.16 9.24 8.51
N VAL A 142 11.17 8.78 9.25
CA VAL A 142 11.49 7.34 9.36
C VAL A 142 10.34 6.57 10.00
N VAL A 143 9.73 7.10 11.06
CA VAL A 143 8.54 6.50 11.68
C VAL A 143 7.41 6.39 10.66
N TYR A 144 7.09 7.47 9.95
CA TYR A 144 6.08 7.45 8.90
C TYR A 144 6.41 6.40 7.82
N PHE A 145 7.64 6.39 7.32
CA PHE A 145 8.11 5.45 6.31
C PHE A 145 7.90 3.99 6.74
N LEU A 146 8.29 3.62 7.97
CA LEU A 146 8.12 2.27 8.49
C LEU A 146 6.63 1.88 8.60
N PHE A 147 5.78 2.79 9.08
CA PHE A 147 4.34 2.54 9.17
C PHE A 147 3.67 2.44 7.79
N SER A 148 4.02 3.31 6.85
CA SER A 148 3.51 3.27 5.48
C SER A 148 3.90 2.00 4.74
N PHE A 149 5.11 1.48 4.98
CA PHE A 149 5.53 0.19 4.44
C PHE A 149 4.61 -0.95 4.88
N LYS A 150 4.17 -0.95 6.14
CA LYS A 150 3.25 -1.96 6.65
C LYS A 150 1.84 -1.82 6.07
N GLN A 151 1.37 -0.58 5.88
CA GLN A 151 0.02 -0.31 5.40
C GLN A 151 -0.17 -0.65 3.92
N VAL A 152 0.83 -0.39 3.08
CA VAL A 152 0.75 -0.70 1.63
C VAL A 152 0.66 -2.20 1.38
N ASN A 153 1.37 -3.02 2.18
CA ASN A 153 1.30 -4.47 2.04
C ASN A 153 -0.13 -4.99 2.30
N HIS A 154 -0.83 -4.42 3.29
CA HIS A 154 -2.23 -4.79 3.56
C HIS A 154 -3.20 -4.37 2.45
N ILE A 155 -3.01 -3.20 1.83
CA ILE A 155 -3.89 -2.74 0.74
C ILE A 155 -3.73 -3.64 -0.50
N GLY A 156 -2.52 -4.13 -0.78
CA GLY A 156 -2.27 -5.09 -1.85
C GLY A 156 -3.03 -6.40 -1.62
N ASP A 157 -2.97 -6.93 -0.40
CA ASP A 157 -3.62 -8.19 -0.03
C ASP A 157 -5.16 -8.09 -0.07
N GLU A 158 -5.75 -6.98 0.40
CA GLU A 158 -7.21 -6.75 0.33
C GLU A 158 -7.71 -6.64 -1.12
N GLN A 159 -6.99 -5.89 -1.97
CA GLN A 159 -7.40 -5.72 -3.37
C GLN A 159 -7.24 -7.02 -4.18
N GLU A 160 -6.27 -7.87 -3.84
CA GLU A 160 -6.12 -9.20 -4.43
C GLU A 160 -7.26 -10.14 -3.99
N SER A 161 -7.63 -10.09 -2.70
CA SER A 161 -8.73 -10.86 -2.10
C SER A 161 -10.11 -10.50 -2.64
N ASP A 162 -10.46 -9.22 -2.71
CA ASP A 162 -11.79 -8.76 -3.16
C ASP A 162 -12.10 -9.23 -4.58
N ALA A 163 -11.13 -9.05 -5.47
CA ALA A 163 -11.33 -9.49 -6.83
C ALA A 163 -11.27 -11.03 -6.95
N GLU A 164 -10.72 -11.76 -5.96
CA GLU A 164 -10.70 -13.24 -5.96
C GLU A 164 -12.09 -13.74 -5.60
N ALA A 165 -12.75 -13.08 -4.65
CA ALA A 165 -14.15 -13.30 -4.34
C ALA A 165 -15.06 -13.03 -5.56
N ASP A 166 -14.84 -11.94 -6.30
CA ASP A 166 -15.62 -11.65 -7.52
C ASP A 166 -15.43 -12.72 -8.61
N TYR A 167 -14.19 -13.18 -8.81
CA TYR A 167 -13.90 -14.27 -9.75
C TYR A 167 -14.53 -15.61 -9.33
N ILE A 168 -14.50 -15.93 -8.03
CA ILE A 168 -15.16 -17.14 -7.50
C ILE A 168 -16.68 -17.06 -7.72
N ARG A 169 -17.31 -15.90 -7.49
CA ARG A 169 -18.75 -15.71 -7.76
C ARG A 169 -19.10 -15.95 -9.21
N LEU A 170 -18.30 -15.42 -10.16
CA LEU A 170 -18.50 -15.67 -11.58
C LEU A 170 -18.39 -17.17 -11.93
N LEU A 171 -17.41 -17.86 -11.35
CA LEU A 171 -17.26 -19.31 -11.54
C LEU A 171 -18.46 -20.10 -10.97
N GLU A 172 -18.97 -19.71 -9.80
CA GLU A 172 -20.15 -20.33 -9.19
C GLU A 172 -21.41 -20.06 -10.00
N GLU A 173 -21.60 -18.84 -10.50
CA GLU A 173 -22.70 -18.50 -11.41
C GLU A 173 -22.66 -19.37 -12.67
N ILE A 174 -21.49 -19.52 -13.31
CA ILE A 174 -21.31 -20.40 -14.46
C ILE A 174 -21.66 -21.86 -14.12
N LYS A 175 -21.27 -22.34 -12.92
CA LYS A 175 -21.57 -23.70 -12.45
C LYS A 175 -23.06 -23.90 -12.16
N VAL A 176 -23.73 -22.92 -11.55
CA VAL A 176 -25.18 -22.95 -11.30
C VAL A 176 -25.94 -22.93 -12.63
N TYR A 177 -25.47 -22.16 -13.62
CA TYR A 177 -25.98 -22.23 -14.99
C TYR A 177 -25.78 -23.64 -15.60
N GLN A 178 -24.65 -24.31 -15.40
CA GLN A 178 -24.45 -25.69 -15.88
C GLN A 178 -25.41 -26.70 -15.22
N LEU A 179 -25.66 -26.56 -13.91
CA LEU A 179 -26.53 -27.47 -13.16
C LEU A 179 -28.03 -27.24 -13.45
N SER A 180 -28.44 -26.01 -13.75
CA SER A 180 -29.82 -25.70 -14.13
C SER A 180 -30.16 -26.06 -15.58
N LEU A 181 -29.15 -26.20 -16.45
CA LEU A 181 -29.29 -26.53 -17.87
C LEU A 181 -29.20 -28.04 -18.20
N GLY A 182 -29.46 -28.91 -17.22
CA GLY A 182 -29.77 -30.33 -17.48
C GLY A 182 -30.99 -30.57 -18.38
N GLY A 183 -31.70 -29.51 -18.80
CA GLY A 183 -32.71 -29.52 -19.85
C GLY A 183 -32.27 -28.67 -21.04
N LYS A 184 -31.93 -29.33 -22.16
CA LYS A 184 -31.95 -28.85 -23.55
C LYS A 184 -32.22 -27.34 -23.71
N MET A 185 -31.17 -26.52 -23.78
CA MET A 185 -31.28 -25.17 -24.32
C MET A 185 -30.49 -25.08 -25.62
N SER A 186 -31.25 -25.31 -26.69
CA SER A 186 -30.94 -24.92 -28.06
C SER A 186 -31.05 -23.40 -28.15
N GLU A 187 -29.93 -22.68 -28.03
CA GLU A 187 -29.80 -21.31 -28.59
C GLU A 187 -28.36 -20.75 -28.67
N THR A 188 -27.30 -21.54 -28.43
CA THR A 188 -25.90 -21.14 -28.75
C THR A 188 -25.51 -21.56 -30.16
N SER A 189 -26.35 -21.21 -31.14
CA SER A 189 -25.87 -21.18 -32.51
C SER A 189 -24.87 -20.04 -32.71
N ARG A 190 -23.58 -20.41 -32.59
CA ARG A 190 -22.53 -20.04 -33.54
C ARG A 190 -22.02 -18.59 -33.53
N LEU A 191 -21.36 -18.17 -32.44
CA LEU A 191 -20.13 -17.38 -32.67
C LEU A 191 -19.11 -18.36 -33.26
N LYS A 192 -19.12 -18.51 -34.58
CA LYS A 192 -18.05 -19.24 -35.29
C LYS A 192 -16.79 -18.39 -35.37
N GLU A 193 -16.97 -17.08 -35.38
CA GLU A 193 -15.90 -16.12 -35.56
C GLU A 193 -16.02 -14.99 -34.53
N LEU A 194 -14.90 -14.63 -33.92
CA LEU A 194 -14.76 -13.47 -33.07
C LEU A 194 -13.98 -12.41 -33.85
N GLN A 195 -14.67 -11.34 -34.29
CA GLN A 195 -14.09 -10.30 -35.17
C GLN A 195 -13.44 -10.84 -36.45
N GLY A 196 -14.05 -11.87 -37.06
CA GLY A 196 -13.53 -12.51 -38.28
C GLY A 196 -12.40 -13.52 -38.05
N ILE A 197 -12.06 -13.81 -36.78
CA ILE A 197 -11.15 -14.89 -36.41
C ILE A 197 -11.98 -16.11 -36.02
N ASP A 198 -11.80 -17.24 -36.71
CA ASP A 198 -12.45 -18.50 -36.36
C ASP A 198 -12.07 -18.90 -34.92
N LEU A 199 -13.06 -19.27 -34.11
CA LEU A 199 -12.80 -19.72 -32.75
C LEU A 199 -11.88 -20.95 -32.70
N ALA A 200 -11.91 -21.80 -33.73
CA ALA A 200 -11.00 -22.93 -33.85
C ALA A 200 -9.53 -22.51 -34.00
N ASP A 201 -9.25 -21.26 -34.42
CA ASP A 201 -7.92 -20.68 -34.56
C ASP A 201 -7.42 -20.05 -33.23
N VAL A 202 -8.33 -19.70 -32.32
CA VAL A 202 -7.99 -19.00 -31.07
C VAL A 202 -7.33 -19.93 -30.05
N HIS A 203 -6.13 -19.55 -29.58
CA HIS A 203 -5.43 -20.23 -28.50
C HIS A 203 -5.87 -19.71 -27.12
N TYR A 204 -5.81 -18.41 -26.91
CA TYR A 204 -6.25 -17.80 -25.66
C TYR A 204 -6.58 -16.32 -25.86
N ILE A 205 -7.37 -15.79 -24.93
CA ILE A 205 -7.82 -14.41 -24.90
C ILE A 205 -7.42 -13.81 -23.57
N TYR A 206 -6.82 -12.63 -23.57
CA TYR A 206 -6.35 -12.00 -22.34
C TYR A 206 -6.56 -10.49 -22.32
N SER A 207 -6.49 -9.91 -21.12
CA SER A 207 -6.56 -8.47 -20.92
C SER A 207 -5.28 -7.97 -20.26
N GLU A 208 -4.64 -6.99 -20.89
CA GLU A 208 -3.42 -6.36 -20.38
C GLU A 208 -3.60 -4.84 -20.46
N ARG A 209 -3.45 -4.14 -19.32
CA ARG A 209 -3.65 -2.67 -19.23
C ARG A 209 -5.00 -2.19 -19.77
N LYS A 210 -6.06 -2.97 -19.54
CA LYS A 210 -7.44 -2.74 -20.03
C LYS A 210 -7.63 -2.89 -21.54
N ILE A 211 -6.60 -3.30 -22.27
CA ILE A 211 -6.67 -3.64 -23.68
C ILE A 211 -6.79 -5.16 -23.77
N ARG A 212 -7.71 -5.66 -24.59
CA ARG A 212 -7.90 -7.09 -24.76
C ARG A 212 -7.26 -7.58 -26.04
N TYR A 213 -6.73 -8.78 -25.96
CA TYR A 213 -5.99 -9.41 -27.04
C TYR A 213 -6.50 -10.83 -27.26
N ILE A 214 -6.55 -11.22 -28.51
CA ILE A 214 -6.75 -12.60 -28.96
C ILE A 214 -5.40 -13.09 -29.48
N GLN A 215 -4.98 -14.25 -29.00
CA GLN A 215 -3.86 -14.97 -29.59
C GLN A 215 -4.43 -16.06 -30.51
N SER A 216 -4.22 -15.91 -31.80
CA SER A 216 -4.60 -16.86 -32.84
C SER A 216 -3.37 -17.57 -33.42
N GLU A 217 -3.55 -18.72 -34.04
CA GLU A 217 -2.49 -19.42 -34.79
C GLU A 217 -2.14 -18.64 -36.05
N ARG A 218 -3.17 -18.24 -36.81
CA ARG A 218 -2.99 -17.67 -38.14
C ARG A 218 -2.58 -16.20 -38.13
N TYR A 219 -3.20 -15.39 -37.28
CA TYR A 219 -3.00 -13.94 -37.25
C TYR A 219 -2.09 -13.48 -36.11
N GLY A 220 -1.68 -14.38 -35.23
CA GLY A 220 -0.91 -14.05 -34.05
C GLY A 220 -1.72 -13.23 -33.04
N LYS A 221 -1.06 -12.23 -32.43
CA LYS A 221 -1.65 -11.35 -31.40
C LYS A 221 -2.47 -10.23 -32.08
N THR A 222 -3.77 -10.26 -31.91
CA THR A 222 -4.70 -9.23 -32.40
C THR A 222 -5.37 -8.51 -31.24
N MET A 223 -5.53 -7.19 -31.35
CA MET A 223 -6.31 -6.40 -30.39
C MET A 223 -7.79 -6.50 -30.74
N PHE A 224 -8.65 -6.54 -29.72
CA PHE A 224 -10.09 -6.45 -29.93
C PHE A 224 -10.79 -5.60 -28.88
N ASP A 225 -11.78 -4.85 -29.35
CA ASP A 225 -12.59 -3.95 -28.54
C ASP A 225 -14.09 -4.28 -28.64
N GLY A 226 -14.84 -3.77 -27.67
CA GLY A 226 -16.31 -3.82 -27.64
C GLY A 226 -16.93 -4.87 -26.72
N VAL A 227 -16.14 -5.83 -26.21
CA VAL A 227 -16.65 -6.91 -25.33
C VAL A 227 -15.69 -7.13 -24.15
N THR A 228 -16.20 -7.28 -22.93
CA THR A 228 -15.38 -7.61 -21.75
C THR A 228 -15.03 -9.10 -21.71
N LEU A 229 -13.99 -9.48 -20.94
CA LEU A 229 -13.68 -10.91 -20.75
C LEU A 229 -14.84 -11.66 -20.10
N GLU A 230 -15.54 -11.03 -19.15
CA GLU A 230 -16.73 -11.62 -18.49
C GLU A 230 -17.84 -11.92 -19.51
N GLN A 231 -18.11 -10.99 -20.42
CA GLN A 231 -19.07 -11.19 -21.51
C GLN A 231 -18.58 -12.28 -22.48
N LEU A 232 -17.28 -12.37 -22.74
CA LEU A 232 -16.75 -13.44 -23.60
C LEU A 232 -16.93 -14.83 -22.97
N ILE A 233 -16.79 -14.95 -21.65
CA ILE A 233 -16.98 -16.24 -20.96
C ILE A 233 -18.40 -16.76 -21.14
N THR A 234 -19.41 -15.88 -21.23
CA THR A 234 -20.79 -16.28 -21.47
C THR A 234 -21.09 -16.58 -22.94
N MET A 235 -20.32 -15.99 -23.87
CA MET A 235 -20.51 -16.14 -25.31
C MET A 235 -19.71 -17.29 -25.94
N LEU A 236 -18.57 -17.67 -25.36
CA LEU A 236 -17.68 -18.70 -25.90
C LEU A 236 -18.19 -20.12 -25.59
N PRO A 237 -17.91 -21.10 -26.46
CA PRO A 237 -18.23 -22.51 -26.20
C PRO A 237 -17.44 -23.00 -25.00
N LYS A 238 -18.17 -23.41 -23.95
CA LYS A 238 -17.60 -23.74 -22.64
C LYS A 238 -16.81 -25.05 -22.65
N GLU A 239 -17.03 -25.88 -23.65
CA GLU A 239 -16.35 -27.16 -23.87
C GLU A 239 -14.88 -26.93 -24.29
N ASP A 240 -14.68 -25.88 -25.11
CA ASP A 240 -13.40 -25.54 -25.72
C ASP A 240 -12.64 -24.47 -24.96
N PHE A 241 -13.32 -23.56 -24.27
CA PHE A 241 -12.71 -22.44 -23.56
C PHE A 241 -12.93 -22.50 -22.05
N PHE A 242 -11.85 -22.24 -21.31
CA PHE A 242 -11.84 -22.19 -19.85
C PHE A 242 -11.35 -20.84 -19.33
N PRO A 243 -12.03 -20.21 -18.37
CA PRO A 243 -11.56 -18.99 -17.73
C PRO A 243 -10.43 -19.31 -16.73
N ALA A 244 -9.17 -19.36 -17.20
CA ALA A 244 -8.01 -19.64 -16.36
C ALA A 244 -7.73 -18.55 -15.31
N GLY A 245 -8.25 -17.35 -15.46
CA GLY A 245 -8.19 -16.30 -14.44
C GLY A 245 -8.91 -15.03 -14.89
N ARG A 246 -8.85 -13.98 -14.06
CA ARG A 246 -9.54 -12.70 -14.34
C ARG A 246 -9.13 -12.04 -15.66
N HIS A 247 -7.93 -12.32 -16.11
CA HIS A 247 -7.34 -11.69 -17.28
C HIS A 247 -7.03 -12.68 -18.39
N LEU A 248 -7.50 -13.94 -18.28
CA LEU A 248 -7.11 -15.00 -19.20
C LEU A 248 -8.22 -16.03 -19.37
N ILE A 249 -8.62 -16.24 -20.62
CA ILE A 249 -9.45 -17.35 -21.07
C ILE A 249 -8.58 -18.19 -21.99
N VAL A 250 -8.46 -19.48 -21.73
CA VAL A 250 -7.62 -20.41 -22.50
C VAL A 250 -8.48 -21.37 -23.28
N SER A 251 -8.10 -21.65 -24.52
CA SER A 251 -8.64 -22.79 -25.26
C SER A 251 -7.95 -24.07 -24.81
N ARG A 252 -8.67 -25.19 -24.85
CA ARG A 252 -8.15 -26.53 -24.55
C ARG A 252 -6.90 -26.86 -25.38
N LYS A 253 -6.90 -26.49 -26.66
CA LYS A 253 -5.77 -26.75 -27.58
C LYS A 253 -4.50 -25.99 -27.23
N ALA A 254 -4.61 -24.86 -26.52
CA ALA A 254 -3.48 -24.02 -26.18
C ALA A 254 -2.72 -24.49 -24.94
N ILE A 255 -3.21 -25.50 -24.25
CA ILE A 255 -2.59 -26.01 -23.02
C ILE A 255 -1.52 -27.03 -23.42
N ALA A 256 -0.26 -26.63 -23.32
CA ALA A 256 0.88 -27.50 -23.62
C ALA A 256 1.14 -28.50 -22.51
N SER A 257 1.11 -28.03 -21.26
CA SER A 257 1.21 -28.87 -20.07
C SER A 257 0.71 -28.10 -18.84
N PHE A 258 0.52 -28.80 -17.73
CA PHE A 258 0.24 -28.16 -16.46
C PHE A 258 0.98 -28.86 -15.32
N LYS A 259 1.40 -28.09 -14.32
CA LYS A 259 2.16 -28.58 -13.17
C LYS A 259 1.45 -28.23 -11.88
N ARG A 260 1.31 -29.22 -10.99
CA ARG A 260 0.80 -29.00 -9.64
C ARG A 260 1.89 -28.34 -8.77
N LEU A 261 1.50 -27.28 -8.07
CA LEU A 261 2.31 -26.58 -7.08
C LEU A 261 2.03 -27.14 -5.68
N ALA A 262 2.90 -26.81 -4.72
CA ALA A 262 2.83 -27.33 -3.34
C ALA A 262 1.56 -26.92 -2.58
N ASP A 263 0.93 -25.81 -2.98
CA ASP A 263 -0.27 -25.21 -2.41
C ASP A 263 -1.57 -25.69 -3.10
N TYR A 264 -1.55 -26.88 -3.72
CA TYR A 264 -2.68 -27.45 -4.48
C TYR A 264 -3.11 -26.67 -5.73
N ARG A 265 -2.42 -25.57 -6.07
CA ARG A 265 -2.65 -24.81 -7.29
C ARG A 265 -2.02 -25.47 -8.50
N ILE A 266 -2.50 -25.12 -9.69
CA ILE A 266 -1.92 -25.56 -10.97
C ILE A 266 -1.30 -24.36 -11.68
N GLU A 267 -0.09 -24.55 -12.19
CA GLU A 267 0.55 -23.64 -13.16
C GLU A 267 0.36 -24.21 -14.57
N LEU A 268 -0.29 -23.44 -15.44
CA LEU A 268 -0.51 -23.79 -16.85
C LEU A 268 0.67 -23.29 -17.70
N THR A 269 1.16 -24.17 -18.58
CA THR A 269 2.07 -23.81 -19.66
C THR A 269 1.28 -23.78 -20.96
N LEU A 270 1.29 -22.65 -21.65
CA LEU A 270 0.54 -22.44 -22.89
C LEU A 270 1.46 -22.51 -24.12
N ASP A 271 0.91 -22.96 -25.25
CA ASP A 271 1.52 -22.91 -26.57
C ASP A 271 0.54 -22.22 -27.54
N PRO A 272 0.87 -21.03 -28.09
CA PRO A 272 2.12 -20.28 -27.93
C PRO A 272 2.34 -19.72 -26.50
N PRO A 273 3.59 -19.47 -26.07
CA PRO A 273 3.90 -19.09 -24.70
C PRO A 273 3.23 -17.78 -24.30
N PHE A 274 2.56 -17.79 -23.15
CA PHE A 274 1.99 -16.59 -22.56
C PHE A 274 3.01 -15.87 -21.68
N HIS A 275 3.09 -14.55 -21.82
CA HIS A 275 4.12 -13.72 -21.19
C HIS A 275 4.01 -13.62 -19.65
N LEU A 276 2.87 -13.98 -19.08
CA LEU A 276 2.66 -14.07 -17.63
C LEU A 276 2.54 -15.52 -17.19
N LYS A 277 2.95 -15.81 -15.95
CA LYS A 277 2.72 -17.13 -15.35
C LYS A 277 1.23 -17.32 -15.08
N SER A 278 0.63 -18.31 -15.72
CA SER A 278 -0.79 -18.65 -15.57
C SER A 278 -0.98 -19.61 -14.40
N LYS A 279 -1.10 -19.08 -13.18
CA LYS A 279 -1.42 -19.87 -11.98
C LYS A 279 -2.92 -19.84 -11.71
N LEU A 280 -3.52 -21.01 -11.56
CA LEU A 280 -4.92 -21.18 -11.20
C LEU A 280 -5.09 -21.11 -9.67
N SER A 281 -6.15 -20.48 -9.18
CA SER A 281 -6.56 -20.59 -7.78
C SER A 281 -6.98 -22.02 -7.43
N GLU A 282 -7.17 -22.34 -6.16
CA GLU A 282 -7.60 -23.67 -5.73
C GLU A 282 -8.99 -24.03 -6.30
N THR A 283 -9.94 -23.09 -6.24
CA THR A 283 -11.29 -23.27 -6.81
C THR A 283 -11.25 -23.45 -8.32
N ALA A 284 -10.48 -22.61 -9.03
CA ALA A 284 -10.30 -22.73 -10.48
C ALA A 284 -9.58 -24.02 -10.86
N THR A 285 -8.63 -24.47 -10.04
CA THR A 285 -7.92 -25.75 -10.24
C THR A 285 -8.89 -26.93 -10.22
N ARG A 286 -9.84 -26.95 -9.28
CA ARG A 286 -10.86 -28.01 -9.23
C ARG A 286 -11.73 -28.00 -10.48
N LEU A 287 -12.24 -26.83 -10.87
CA LEU A 287 -13.08 -26.69 -12.07
C LEU A 287 -12.31 -27.02 -13.35
N PHE A 288 -11.05 -26.61 -13.42
CA PHE A 288 -10.15 -26.90 -14.54
C PHE A 288 -9.97 -28.40 -14.73
N LYS A 289 -9.71 -29.15 -13.64
CA LYS A 289 -9.58 -30.61 -13.73
C LYS A 289 -10.84 -31.26 -14.27
N THR A 290 -12.00 -30.93 -13.69
CA THR A 290 -13.30 -31.43 -14.16
C THR A 290 -13.51 -31.09 -15.63
N TRP A 291 -13.32 -29.83 -16.02
CA TRP A 291 -13.47 -29.39 -17.40
C TRP A 291 -12.51 -30.08 -18.38
N TYR A 292 -11.23 -30.18 -18.01
CA TYR A 292 -10.18 -30.72 -18.87
C TYR A 292 -10.36 -32.23 -19.09
N TYR A 293 -10.68 -32.99 -18.04
CA TYR A 293 -10.85 -34.45 -18.12
C TYR A 293 -12.27 -34.86 -18.58
N ASP A 294 -13.35 -34.23 -18.13
CA ASP A 294 -14.71 -34.67 -18.49
C ASP A 294 -15.07 -34.36 -19.96
N GLY A 295 -14.37 -33.42 -20.61
CA GLY A 295 -14.59 -33.07 -22.01
C GLY A 295 -13.86 -33.95 -23.03
N GLY A 296 -13.12 -34.96 -22.58
CA GLY A 296 -12.40 -35.88 -23.45
C GLY A 296 -12.24 -37.24 -22.78
N VAL A 297 -12.96 -38.23 -23.32
CA VAL A 297 -12.82 -39.69 -23.15
C VAL A 297 -11.92 -40.14 -22.00
N ASP A 298 -12.53 -40.84 -21.04
CA ASP A 298 -11.90 -41.68 -20.02
C ASP A 298 -10.57 -42.30 -20.50
N ASP A 299 -9.45 -41.85 -19.93
CA ASP A 299 -8.27 -42.68 -19.68
C ASP A 299 -7.38 -41.96 -18.64
N VAL A 300 -7.40 -42.40 -17.38
CA VAL A 300 -6.54 -43.43 -16.75
C VAL A 300 -5.26 -42.83 -16.15
N ASP A 301 -5.14 -43.12 -14.85
CA ASP A 301 -4.02 -42.90 -13.93
C ASP A 301 -2.63 -42.72 -14.58
N HIS A 302 -1.96 -41.61 -14.25
CA HIS A 302 -0.53 -41.55 -13.87
C HIS A 302 -0.19 -40.23 -13.17
#